data_AF-A0A2S6Q5K2-F1
#
_entry.id   AF-A0A2S6Q5K2-F1
#
_cell.length_a   1.000
_cell.length_b   1.000
_cell.length_c   1.000
_cell.angle_alpha   90.00
_cell.angle_beta   90.00
_cell.angle_gamma   90.00
#
_symmetry.space_group_name_H-M   'P 1'
#
loop_
_entity.id
_entity.type
_entity.pdbx_description
1 polymer ?
#
loop_
_entity_poly.entity_id
_entity_poly.type
_entity_poly.pdbx_seq_one_letter_code
_entity_poly.pdbx_strand_id
1 'polypeptide(L)'
;MRTRQIDGLILATTWRDDPLVTERMNNCLPIVLVDRTAKTDGVSSVANDDVLEISLALRHLTERGHKRIPHIAGPCALSTGEAGRAD
;
A
#
# COMPACT_ATOMS: atom_id res chain seq x y z
N MET A 1 23.18 27.60 2.02
CA MET A 1 23.63 26.38 1.33
C MET A 1 22.48 25.38 1.39
N ARG A 2 21.90 24.97 0.25
CA ARG A 2 20.85 23.94 0.23
C ARG A 2 21.54 22.58 0.15
N THR A 3 21.54 21.84 1.25
CA THR A 3 22.11 20.49 1.33
C THR A 3 21.26 19.56 0.48
N ARG A 4 21.78 19.14 -0.67
CA ARG A 4 21.15 18.13 -1.52
C ARG A 4 21.41 16.77 -0.87
N GLN A 5 20.56 16.38 0.08
CA GLN A 5 20.83 15.22 0.94
C GLN A 5 20.40 13.89 0.33
N ILE A 6 19.51 13.87 -0.66
CA ILE A 6 19.05 12.65 -1.35
C ILE A 6 18.62 12.98 -2.78
N ASP A 7 18.76 12.01 -3.69
CA ASP A 7 18.31 12.11 -5.10
C ASP A 7 16.93 11.47 -5.33
N GLY A 8 16.34 10.84 -4.32
CA GLY A 8 15.02 10.22 -4.39
C GLY A 8 14.60 9.60 -3.06
N LEU A 9 13.34 9.19 -2.97
CA LEU A 9 12.73 8.66 -1.74
C LEU A 9 11.94 7.37 -2.01
N ILE A 10 12.12 6.38 -1.14
CA ILE A 10 11.29 5.17 -1.11
C ILE A 10 10.43 5.25 0.16
N LEU A 11 9.12 5.14 0.00
CA LEU A 11 8.16 5.25 1.10
C LEU A 11 7.38 3.94 1.26
N ALA A 12 7.48 3.31 2.44
CA ALA A 12 6.77 2.07 2.77
C ALA A 12 5.51 2.30 3.63
N THR A 13 5.39 3.46 4.28
CA THR A 13 4.27 3.79 5.15
C THR A 13 3.76 5.20 4.83
N THR A 14 2.79 5.30 3.92
CA THR A 14 2.11 6.56 3.61
C THR A 14 0.61 6.36 3.68
N TRP A 15 -0.09 7.38 4.16
CA TRP A 15 -1.52 7.46 3.95
C TRP A 15 -1.81 7.67 2.46
N ARG A 16 -2.98 7.20 2.00
CA ARG A 16 -3.39 7.32 0.60
C ARG A 16 -3.35 8.77 0.09
N ASP A 17 -3.59 9.72 1.00
CA ASP A 17 -3.64 11.16 0.76
C ASP A 17 -2.56 11.92 1.57
N ASP A 18 -1.36 11.35 1.71
CA ASP A 18 -0.29 12.00 2.48
C ASP A 18 0.19 13.31 1.80
N PRO A 19 0.01 14.50 2.43
CA PRO A 19 0.41 15.78 1.86
C PRO A 19 1.90 15.87 1.53
N LEU A 20 2.75 15.08 2.22
CA LEU A 20 4.18 15.02 1.97
C LEU A 20 4.51 14.53 0.56
N VAL A 21 3.73 13.59 0.02
CA VAL A 21 3.95 13.07 -1.33
C VAL A 21 3.68 14.18 -2.35
N THR A 22 2.54 14.87 -2.22
CA THR A 22 2.15 15.96 -3.11
C THR A 22 3.13 17.14 -3.05
N GLU A 23 3.57 17.54 -1.84
CA GLU A 23 4.53 18.63 -1.66
C GLU A 23 5.91 18.31 -2.26
N ARG A 24 6.36 17.06 -2.14
CA ARG A 24 7.68 16.63 -2.64
C ARG A 24 7.70 16.42 -4.15
N MET A 25 6.59 15.98 -4.75
CA MET A 25 6.42 15.95 -6.20
C MET A 25 6.60 17.33 -6.83
N ASN A 26 6.02 18.37 -6.23
CA ASN A 26 6.16 19.75 -6.71
C ASN A 26 7.59 20.29 -6.67
N ASN A 27 8.48 19.63 -5.91
CA ASN A 27 9.90 19.98 -5.81
C ASN A 27 10.81 19.09 -6.69
N CYS A 28 10.23 18.33 -7.63
CA CYS A 28 10.92 17.44 -8.59
C CYS A 28 11.79 16.34 -7.94
N LEU A 29 11.47 15.90 -6.72
CA LEU A 29 12.14 14.75 -6.11
C LEU A 29 11.43 13.46 -6.54
N PRO A 30 12.12 12.48 -7.16
CA PRO A 30 11.54 11.19 -7.51
C PRO A 30 11.09 10.41 -6.25
N ILE A 31 9.88 9.83 -6.29
CA ILE A 31 9.31 9.05 -5.20
C ILE A 31 8.84 7.71 -5.73
N VAL A 32 9.17 6.64 -5.00
CA VAL A 32 8.61 5.29 -5.22
C VAL A 32 7.88 4.85 -3.95
N LEU A 33 6.63 4.41 -4.12
CA LEU A 33 5.84 3.83 -3.04
C LEU A 33 6.02 2.30 -3.01
N VAL A 34 6.12 1.74 -1.82
CA VAL A 34 6.18 0.29 -1.59
C VAL A 34 5.00 -0.11 -0.74
N ASP A 35 4.36 -1.24 -1.07
CA ASP A 35 3.20 -1.81 -0.36
C ASP A 35 1.92 -0.95 -0.44
N ARG A 36 1.93 0.12 -1.23
CA ARG A 36 0.85 1.12 -1.28
C ARG A 36 0.66 1.67 -2.68
N THR A 37 -0.59 1.99 -3.02
CA THR A 37 -0.94 2.78 -4.20
C THR A 37 -1.40 4.17 -3.77
N ALA A 38 -0.90 5.21 -4.44
CA ALA A 38 -1.43 6.58 -4.27
C ALA A 38 -2.40 6.90 -5.41
N LYS A 39 -3.37 7.77 -5.15
CA LYS A 39 -4.26 8.32 -6.20
C LYS A 39 -3.59 9.39 -7.06
N THR A 40 -2.39 9.83 -6.70
CA THR A 40 -1.69 10.91 -7.37
C THR A 40 -0.93 10.40 -8.59
N ASP A 41 -1.24 10.98 -9.75
CA ASP A 41 -0.54 10.69 -11.01
C ASP A 41 0.95 11.06 -10.93
N GLY A 42 1.82 10.24 -11.52
CA GLY A 42 3.26 10.52 -11.62
C GLY A 42 4.13 9.94 -10.52
N VAL A 43 3.59 9.08 -9.65
CA VAL A 43 4.36 8.34 -8.63
C VAL A 43 4.48 6.87 -9.03
N SER A 44 5.71 6.34 -9.04
CA SER A 44 5.92 4.90 -9.26
C SER A 44 5.55 4.12 -7.99
N SER A 45 4.94 2.95 -8.14
CA SER A 45 4.58 2.08 -7.02
C SER A 45 4.97 0.63 -7.29
N VAL A 46 5.44 -0.04 -6.25
CA VAL A 46 5.60 -1.50 -6.17
C VAL A 46 4.67 -1.98 -5.07
N ALA A 47 3.58 -2.65 -5.45
CA ALA A 47 2.60 -3.20 -4.53
C ALA A 47 2.37 -4.69 -4.81
N ASN A 48 1.98 -5.43 -3.77
CA ASN A 48 1.58 -6.82 -3.91
C ASN A 48 0.16 -6.91 -4.49
N ASP A 49 -0.17 -8.09 -5.01
CA ASP A 49 -1.56 -8.41 -5.37
C ASP A 49 -2.29 -8.89 -4.12
N ASP A 50 -2.90 -7.95 -3.40
CA ASP A 50 -3.63 -8.20 -2.16
C ASP A 50 -4.73 -9.28 -2.33
N VAL A 51 -5.36 -9.34 -3.51
CA VAL A 51 -6.41 -10.33 -3.81
C VAL A 51 -5.82 -11.72 -3.91
N LEU A 52 -4.69 -11.85 -4.60
CA LEU A 52 -3.97 -13.11 -4.68
C LEU A 52 -3.47 -13.53 -3.30
N GLU A 53 -2.89 -12.62 -2.53
CA GLU A 53 -2.36 -12.92 -1.19
C GLU A 53 -3.44 -13.48 -0.26
N ILE A 54 -4.60 -12.81 -0.16
CA ILE A 54 -5.72 -13.27 0.67
C ILE A 54 -6.24 -14.61 0.16
N SER A 55 -6.35 -14.79 -1.16
CA SER A 55 -6.80 -16.06 -1.75
C SER A 55 -5.88 -17.23 -1.40
N LEU A 56 -4.56 -17.02 -1.41
CA LEU A 56 -3.58 -18.03 -1.02
C LEU A 56 -3.70 -18.39 0.47
N ALA A 57 -3.89 -17.40 1.34
CA ALA A 57 -4.08 -17.61 2.77
C ALA A 57 -5.38 -18.38 3.08
N LEU A 58 -6.50 -17.97 2.45
CA LEU A 58 -7.79 -18.64 2.63
C LEU A 58 -7.75 -20.09 2.09
N ARG A 59 -7.10 -20.32 0.95
CA ARG A 59 -6.92 -21.67 0.41
C ARG A 59 -6.17 -22.56 1.39
N HIS A 60 -5.05 -22.08 1.93
CA HIS A 60 -4.23 -22.82 2.89
C HIS A 60 -4.98 -23.22 4.18
N LEU A 61 -5.88 -22.35 4.65
CA LEU A 61 -6.73 -22.64 5.81
C LEU A 61 -7.85 -23.63 5.45
N THR A 62 -8.45 -23.48 4.28
CA THR A 62 -9.52 -24.36 3.82
C THR A 62 -9.01 -25.78 3.57
N GLU A 63 -7.82 -25.93 3.00
CA GLU A 63 -7.11 -27.21 2.82
C GLU A 63 -6.85 -27.94 4.15
N ARG A 64 -6.78 -27.22 5.28
CA ARG A 64 -6.67 -27.79 6.64
C ARG A 64 -8.01 -28.06 7.31
N GLY A 65 -9.12 -27.85 6.62
CA GLY A 65 -10.47 -28.11 7.12
C GLY A 65 -11.10 -26.95 7.89
N HIS A 66 -10.50 -25.76 7.89
CA HIS A 66 -11.13 -24.58 8.50
C HIS A 66 -12.32 -24.11 7.65
N LYS A 67 -13.51 -24.03 8.26
CA LYS A 67 -14.77 -23.62 7.62
C LYS A 67 -15.31 -22.26 8.08
N ARG A 68 -14.79 -21.75 9.20
CA ARG A 68 -15.18 -20.46 9.78
C ARG A 68 -13.90 -19.65 10.01
N ILE A 69 -13.63 -18.73 9.10
CA ILE A 69 -12.41 -17.91 9.10
C ILE A 69 -12.87 -16.46 9.32
N PRO A 70 -12.73 -15.89 10.53
CA PRO A 70 -13.10 -14.50 10.78
C PRO A 70 -12.10 -13.56 10.09
N HIS A 71 -12.62 -12.59 9.34
CA HIS A 71 -11.81 -11.53 8.73
C HIS A 71 -11.79 -10.31 9.64
N ILE A 72 -10.58 -9.92 10.09
CA ILE A 72 -10.37 -8.70 10.88
C ILE A 72 -9.70 -7.68 9.98
N ALA A 73 -10.48 -6.76 9.42
CA ALA A 73 -9.99 -5.70 8.56
C ALA A 73 -9.33 -4.57 9.39
N GLY A 74 -8.25 -4.01 8.86
CA GLY A 74 -7.67 -2.76 9.37
C GLY A 74 -8.48 -1.52 8.95
N PRO A 75 -8.13 -0.32 9.45
CA PRO A 75 -8.80 0.93 9.09
C PRO A 75 -8.82 1.18 7.56
N CYS A 76 -9.98 1.52 7.00
CA CYS A 76 -10.16 1.76 5.55
C CYS A 76 -9.30 2.92 4.99
N ALA A 77 -8.79 3.80 5.86
CA ALA A 77 -7.89 4.88 5.47
C ALA A 77 -6.48 4.38 5.07
N LEU A 78 -6.16 3.11 5.36
CA LEU A 78 -4.95 2.43 4.91
C LEU A 78 -5.27 1.62 3.65
N SER A 79 -4.42 1.70 2.62
CA SER A 79 -4.62 1.06 1.30
C SER A 79 -4.98 -0.43 1.36
N THR A 80 -4.46 -1.18 2.34
CA THR A 80 -4.76 -2.62 2.56
C THR A 80 -6.15 -2.89 3.13
N GLY A 81 -6.81 -1.88 3.71
CA GLY A 81 -8.13 -2.02 4.32
C GLY A 81 -9.28 -2.14 3.31
N GLU A 82 -9.14 -1.59 2.09
CA GLU A 82 -10.19 -1.66 1.06
C GLU A 82 -10.19 -3.01 0.31
N ALA A 83 -9.03 -3.64 0.09
CA ALA A 83 -8.91 -4.89 -0.67
C ALA A 83 -9.41 -6.14 0.08
N GLY A 84 -9.50 -6.08 1.41
CA GLY A 84 -10.00 -7.17 2.26
C GLY A 84 -11.52 -7.31 2.31
N ARG A 85 -12.28 -6.53 1.53
CA ARG A 85 -13.75 -6.63 1.56
C ARG A 85 -14.20 -7.94 0.92
N ALA A 86 -14.58 -8.90 1.76
CA ALA A 86 -15.43 -10.01 1.34
C ALA A 86 -16.88 -9.49 1.37
N ASP A 87 -17.46 -9.29 0.19
CA ASP A 87 -18.91 -9.27 0.01
C ASP A 87 -19.42 -10.73 -0.05
#